data_AF-A0A2G2YV22-F1
#
_entry.id   AF-A0A2G2YV22-F1
#
_cell.length_a   1.000
_cell.length_b   1.000
_cell.length_c   1.000
_cell.angle_alpha   90.00
_cell.angle_beta   90.00
_cell.angle_gamma   90.00
#
_symmetry.space_group_name_H-M   'P 1'
#
loop_
_entity.id
_entity.type
_entity.pdbx_description
1 polymer ?
#
loop_
_entity_poly.entity_id
_entity_poly.type
_entity_poly.pdbx_seq_one_letter_code
_entity_poly.pdbx_strand_id
1 'polypeptide(L)'
;MLQIFYDSQDFFLLKEHEKSGPKKGVISQSVKDVIQSLVDDDLVFKDKIGTSVYFWSLPNCAANQLRTVYRKLETDLQTNKKRHTELVEQCNALKKGHEESDAQEEALNELKAIEQKHREQL
;
A
#
# COMPACT_ATOMS: atom_id res chain seq x y z
N MET A 1 20.79 -8.77 -16.50
CA MET A 1 20.43 -10.02 -15.79
C MET A 1 19.11 -10.61 -16.29
N LEU A 2 17.99 -9.88 -16.24
CA LEU A 2 16.67 -10.37 -16.69
C LEU A 2 16.63 -10.88 -18.14
N GLN A 3 17.39 -10.25 -19.04
CA GLN A 3 17.51 -10.70 -20.43
C GLN A 3 17.92 -12.17 -20.57
N ILE A 4 18.68 -12.73 -19.61
CA ILE A 4 19.06 -14.16 -19.65
C ILE A 4 17.81 -15.04 -19.64
N PHE A 5 16.81 -14.68 -18.82
CA PHE A 5 15.55 -15.41 -18.76
C PHE A 5 14.67 -15.15 -19.98
N TYR A 6 14.67 -13.94 -20.54
CA TYR A 6 13.82 -13.61 -21.69
C TYR A 6 14.35 -14.16 -23.01
N ASP A 7 15.67 -14.21 -23.16
CA ASP A 7 16.32 -14.75 -24.36
C ASP A 7 16.15 -16.28 -24.43
N SER A 8 16.30 -17.00 -23.31
CA SER A 8 16.22 -18.47 -23.28
C SER A 8 14.82 -19.00 -22.97
N GLN A 9 14.00 -18.24 -22.22
CA GLN A 9 12.74 -18.69 -21.64
C GLN A 9 12.86 -20.01 -20.85
N ASP A 10 14.01 -20.18 -20.18
CA ASP A 10 14.39 -21.42 -19.50
C ASP A 10 14.53 -21.24 -17.98
N PHE A 11 14.68 -22.37 -17.29
CA PHE A 11 14.94 -22.46 -15.86
C PHE A 11 16.43 -22.55 -15.58
N PHE A 12 16.87 -21.88 -14.52
CA PHE A 12 18.28 -21.78 -14.19
C PHE A 12 18.54 -22.09 -12.73
N LEU A 13 19.67 -22.74 -12.48
CA LEU A 13 20.27 -22.86 -11.16
C LEU A 13 21.12 -21.62 -10.87
N LEU A 14 21.37 -21.34 -9.58
CA LEU A 14 22.25 -20.24 -9.18
C LEU A 14 23.64 -20.33 -9.84
N LYS A 15 24.21 -21.54 -9.94
CA LYS A 15 25.52 -21.78 -10.57
C LYS A 15 25.54 -21.39 -12.06
N GLU A 16 24.41 -21.57 -12.75
CA GLU A 16 24.30 -21.22 -14.18
C GLU A 16 24.24 -19.71 -14.38
N HIS A 17 23.62 -19.01 -13.43
CA HIS A 17 23.67 -17.57 -13.39
C HIS A 17 25.04 -17.02 -13.01
N GLU A 18 25.76 -17.63 -12.06
CA GLU A 18 27.13 -17.22 -11.74
C GLU A 18 28.06 -17.31 -12.96
N LYS A 19 27.78 -18.24 -13.88
CA LYS A 19 28.51 -18.39 -15.14
C LYS A 19 28.05 -17.42 -16.25
N SER A 20 26.74 -17.13 -16.34
CA SER A 20 26.16 -16.33 -17.43
C SER A 20 26.02 -14.84 -17.09
N GLY A 21 25.85 -14.49 -15.82
CA GLY A 21 25.70 -13.13 -15.29
C GLY A 21 26.85 -12.20 -15.69
N PRO A 22 28.12 -12.59 -15.52
CA PRO A 22 29.27 -11.78 -15.96
C PRO A 22 29.28 -11.48 -17.46
N LYS A 23 28.80 -12.42 -18.28
CA LYS A 23 28.70 -12.21 -19.74
C LYS A 23 27.66 -11.14 -20.11
N LYS A 24 26.75 -10.82 -19.20
CA LYS A 24 25.72 -9.77 -19.36
C LYS A 24 26.03 -8.54 -18.50
N GLY A 25 27.28 -8.37 -18.08
CA GLY A 25 27.78 -7.16 -17.40
C GLY A 25 27.57 -7.11 -15.89
N VAL A 26 27.11 -8.20 -15.25
CA VAL A 26 26.96 -8.26 -13.80
C VAL A 26 28.28 -8.70 -13.17
N ILE A 27 28.77 -7.98 -12.16
CA ILE A 27 30.00 -8.36 -11.46
C ILE A 27 29.82 -9.75 -10.82
N SER A 28 30.78 -10.65 -11.00
CA SER A 28 30.65 -12.06 -10.58
C SER A 28 30.28 -12.21 -9.10
N GLN A 29 30.83 -11.37 -8.23
CA GLN A 29 30.57 -11.41 -6.79
C GLN A 29 29.14 -10.97 -6.42
N SER A 30 28.48 -10.18 -7.27
CA SER A 30 27.14 -9.63 -7.00
C SER A 30 26.01 -10.39 -7.69
N VAL A 31 26.30 -11.45 -8.45
CA VAL A 31 25.26 -12.17 -9.22
C VAL A 31 24.16 -12.70 -8.31
N LYS A 32 24.53 -13.27 -7.16
CA LYS A 32 23.58 -13.78 -6.18
C LYS A 32 22.67 -12.68 -5.62
N ASP A 33 23.26 -11.54 -5.26
CA ASP A 33 22.52 -10.40 -4.69
C ASP A 33 21.59 -9.78 -5.73
N VAL A 34 22.05 -9.67 -6.99
CA VAL A 34 21.22 -9.19 -8.10
C VAL A 34 20.05 -10.13 -8.35
N ILE A 35 20.25 -11.44 -8.35
CA ILE A 35 19.13 -12.39 -8.50
C ILE A 35 18.16 -12.30 -7.34
N GLN A 36 18.68 -12.20 -6.12
CA GLN A 36 17.81 -12.09 -4.94
C GLN A 36 16.98 -10.80 -5.01
N SER A 37 17.57 -9.65 -5.37
CA SER A 37 16.83 -8.41 -5.60
C SER A 37 15.75 -8.58 -6.67
N LEU A 38 16.04 -9.29 -7.76
CA LEU A 38 15.03 -9.56 -8.80
C LEU A 38 13.90 -10.48 -8.32
N VAL A 39 14.18 -11.39 -7.39
CA VAL A 39 13.14 -12.22 -6.75
C VAL A 39 12.32 -11.36 -5.79
N ASP A 40 12.96 -10.48 -5.03
CA ASP A 40 12.30 -9.60 -4.07
C ASP A 40 11.39 -8.57 -4.77
N ASP A 41 11.77 -8.13 -5.97
CA ASP A 41 10.97 -7.29 -6.86
C ASP A 41 9.92 -8.08 -7.66
N ASP A 42 9.72 -9.38 -7.37
CA ASP A 42 8.86 -10.34 -8.06
C ASP A 42 9.20 -10.57 -9.55
N LEU A 43 10.26 -9.97 -10.10
CA LEU A 43 10.67 -10.08 -11.52
C LEU A 43 11.21 -11.46 -11.91
N VAL A 44 11.67 -12.25 -10.94
CA VAL A 44 12.15 -13.62 -11.11
C VAL A 44 11.46 -14.54 -10.12
N PHE A 45 10.88 -15.62 -10.61
CA PHE A 45 10.34 -16.68 -9.77
C PHE A 45 11.47 -17.56 -9.25
N LYS A 46 11.29 -18.03 -8.01
CA LYS A 46 12.22 -18.92 -7.33
C LYS A 46 11.44 -20.05 -6.68
N ASP A 47 11.84 -21.29 -6.93
CA ASP A 47 11.25 -22.45 -6.26
C ASP A 47 12.27 -23.55 -6.01
N LYS A 48 12.06 -24.33 -4.95
CA LYS A 48 12.91 -25.45 -4.58
C LYS A 48 12.23 -26.76 -4.99
N ILE A 49 12.81 -27.41 -5.99
CA ILE A 49 12.32 -28.70 -6.52
C ILE A 49 13.37 -29.76 -6.18
N GLY A 50 13.01 -30.66 -5.25
CA GLY A 50 13.92 -31.66 -4.71
C GLY A 50 15.05 -31.02 -3.89
N THR A 51 16.30 -31.24 -4.30
CA THR A 51 17.49 -30.70 -3.64
C THR A 51 17.95 -29.36 -4.23
N SER A 52 17.37 -28.92 -5.34
CA SER A 52 17.84 -27.77 -6.12
C SER A 52 16.87 -26.59 -6.09
N VAL A 53 17.41 -25.38 -6.18
CA VAL A 53 16.62 -24.13 -6.29
C VAL A 53 16.72 -23.62 -7.72
N TYR A 54 15.57 -23.46 -8.35
CA TYR A 54 15.41 -23.00 -9.73
C TYR A 54 14.92 -21.57 -9.75
N PHE A 55 15.38 -20.83 -10.75
CA PHE A 55 15.02 -19.45 -11.03
C PHE A 55 14.53 -19.34 -12.47
N TRP A 56 13.44 -18.62 -12.70
CA TRP A 56 12.93 -18.37 -14.05
C TRP A 56 12.14 -17.07 -14.11
N SER A 57 11.98 -16.52 -15.31
CA SER A 57 11.09 -15.37 -15.52
C SER A 57 10.40 -15.50 -16.87
N LEU A 58 9.11 -15.16 -16.90
CA LEU A 58 8.34 -15.18 -18.13
C LEU A 58 8.42 -13.81 -18.81
N PRO A 59 8.51 -13.72 -20.15
CA PRO A 59 8.58 -12.44 -20.86
C PRO A 59 7.41 -11.50 -20.53
N ASN A 60 6.22 -12.08 -20.28
CA ASN A 60 5.02 -11.32 -19.92
C ASN A 60 4.87 -11.06 -18.41
N CYS A 61 5.85 -11.50 -17.59
CA CYS A 61 5.82 -11.34 -16.15
C CYS A 61 5.88 -9.87 -15.74
N ALA A 62 6.78 -9.08 -16.36
CA ALA A 62 6.88 -7.65 -16.10
C ALA A 62 5.57 -6.91 -16.40
N ALA A 63 4.90 -7.24 -17.52
CA ALA A 63 3.62 -6.64 -17.88
C ALA A 63 2.49 -7.03 -16.92
N ASN A 64 2.43 -8.31 -16.52
CA ASN A 64 1.43 -8.80 -15.57
C ASN A 64 1.65 -8.24 -14.15
N GLN A 65 2.90 -8.06 -13.74
CA GLN A 65 3.25 -7.42 -12.48
C GLN A 65 2.87 -5.95 -12.49
N LEU A 66 3.23 -5.20 -13.54
CA LEU A 66 2.82 -3.81 -13.67
C LEU A 66 1.29 -3.68 -13.57
N ARG A 67 0.54 -4.58 -14.23
CA ARG A 67 -0.92 -4.63 -14.12
C ARG A 67 -1.41 -4.97 -12.70
N THR A 68 -0.68 -5.82 -11.97
CA THR A 68 -1.01 -6.23 -10.60
C THR A 68 -0.74 -5.10 -9.62
N VAL A 69 0.43 -4.46 -9.70
CA VAL A 69 0.80 -3.27 -8.90
C VAL A 69 -0.17 -2.14 -9.17
N TYR A 70 -0.49 -1.86 -10.43
CA TYR A 70 -1.49 -0.86 -10.80
C TYR A 70 -2.85 -1.14 -10.14
N ARG A 71 -3.36 -2.38 -10.23
CA ARG A 71 -4.62 -2.78 -9.58
C ARG A 71 -4.60 -2.65 -8.06
N LYS A 72 -3.47 -3.00 -7.42
CA LYS A 72 -3.29 -2.83 -5.96
C LYS A 72 -3.34 -1.34 -5.59
N LEU A 73 -2.55 -0.51 -6.28
CA LEU A 73 -2.52 0.93 -6.05
C LEU A 73 -3.90 1.58 -6.25
N GLU A 74 -4.62 1.17 -7.29
CA GLU A 74 -5.97 1.65 -7.56
C GLU A 74 -6.94 1.23 -6.45
N THR A 75 -6.85 0.00 -5.95
CA THR A 75 -7.65 -0.48 -4.82
C THR A 75 -7.33 0.28 -3.53
N ASP A 76 -6.05 0.51 -3.23
CA ASP A 76 -5.61 1.26 -2.05
C ASP A 76 -6.05 2.71 -2.13
N LEU A 77 -6.00 3.31 -3.32
CA LEU A 77 -6.47 4.66 -3.57
C LEU A 77 -7.98 4.77 -3.35
N GLN A 78 -8.77 3.81 -3.85
CA GLN A 78 -10.21 3.78 -3.60
C GLN A 78 -10.54 3.60 -2.11
N THR A 79 -9.83 2.71 -1.43
CA THR A 79 -9.97 2.50 0.01
C THR A 79 -9.65 3.76 0.80
N ASN A 80 -8.54 4.43 0.49
CA ASN A 80 -8.15 5.68 1.14
C ASN A 80 -9.13 6.81 0.87
N LYS A 81 -9.64 6.93 -0.37
CA LYS A 81 -10.68 7.90 -0.70
C LYS A 81 -11.94 7.67 0.12
N LYS A 82 -12.41 6.42 0.20
CA LYS A 82 -13.58 6.06 1.01
C LYS A 82 -13.36 6.43 2.49
N ARG A 83 -12.22 6.05 3.05
CA ARG A 83 -11.86 6.38 4.44
C ARG A 83 -11.78 7.89 4.67
N HIS A 84 -11.28 8.64 3.70
CA HIS A 84 -11.24 10.10 3.77
C HIS A 84 -12.65 10.69 3.83
N THR A 85 -13.56 10.25 2.96
CA THR A 85 -14.96 10.68 2.98
C THR A 85 -15.63 10.36 4.32
N GLU A 86 -15.46 9.14 4.84
CA GLU A 86 -16.00 8.72 6.14
C GLU A 86 -15.47 9.59 7.29
N LEU A 87 -14.18 9.93 7.29
CA LEU A 87 -13.58 10.81 8.30
C LEU A 87 -14.12 12.24 8.20
N VAL A 88 -14.31 12.76 6.98
CA VAL A 88 -14.89 14.10 6.76
C VAL A 88 -16.33 14.15 7.26
N GLU A 89 -17.14 13.12 6.99
CA GLU A 89 -18.51 13.01 7.50
C GLU A 89 -18.54 12.96 9.04
N GLN A 90 -17.66 12.18 9.67
CA GLN A 90 -17.53 12.13 11.12
C GLN A 90 -17.15 13.49 11.72
N CYS A 91 -16.17 14.18 11.13
CA CYS A 91 -15.79 15.53 11.56
C CYS A 91 -16.96 16.52 11.46
N ASN A 92 -17.75 16.46 10.38
CA ASN A 92 -18.90 17.33 10.21
C ASN A 92 -20.03 17.01 11.22
N ALA A 93 -20.29 15.73 11.48
CA ALA A 93 -21.26 15.32 12.48
C ALA A 93 -20.89 15.79 13.90
N LEU A 94 -19.61 15.68 14.26
CA LEU A 94 -19.10 16.15 15.55
C LEU A 94 -19.19 17.68 15.70
N LYS A 95 -18.89 18.45 14.63
CA LYS A 95 -19.05 19.91 14.65
C LYS A 95 -20.50 20.32 14.86
N LYS A 96 -21.43 19.68 14.16
CA LYS A 96 -22.86 19.96 14.31
C LYS A 96 -23.34 19.68 15.74
N GLY A 97 -22.87 18.58 16.36
CA GLY A 97 -23.20 18.25 17.74
C GLY A 97 -22.62 19.25 18.76
N HIS A 98 -21.45 19.82 18.49
CA HIS A 98 -20.85 20.85 19.35
C HIS A 98 -21.65 22.16 19.30
N GLU A 99 -22.01 22.62 18.10
CA GLU A 99 -22.81 23.84 17.92
C GLU A 99 -24.20 23.72 18.58
N GLU A 100 -24.82 22.53 18.52
CA GLU A 100 -26.11 22.27 19.17
C GLU A 100 -26.00 22.25 20.71
N SER A 101 -24.90 21.74 21.25
CA SER A 101 -24.61 21.74 22.70
C SER A 101 -24.37 23.15 23.24
N ASP A 102 -23.58 23.96 22.52
CA ASP A 102 -23.29 25.34 22.92
C ASP A 102 -24.57 26.19 22.94
N ALA A 103 -25.40 26.06 21.89
CA ALA A 103 -26.69 26.76 21.81
C ALA A 103 -27.66 26.32 22.92
N GLN A 104 -27.64 25.04 23.29
CA GLN A 104 -28.47 24.50 24.37
C GLN A 104 -28.03 25.05 25.75
N GLU A 105 -26.72 25.17 25.99
CA GLU A 105 -26.18 25.72 27.23
C GLU A 105 -26.48 27.22 27.39
N GLU A 106 -26.39 27.97 26.29
CA GLU A 106 -26.74 29.41 26.26
C GLU A 106 -28.22 29.64 26.55
N ALA A 107 -29.12 28.86 25.90
CA ALA A 107 -30.56 28.92 26.17
C ALA A 107 -30.92 28.56 27.62
N LEU A 108 -30.22 27.58 28.22
CA LEU A 108 -30.43 27.18 29.61
C LEU A 108 -30.02 28.31 30.59
N ASN A 109 -28.94 29.02 30.29
CA ASN A 109 -28.47 30.16 31.09
C ASN A 109 -29.42 31.36 30.99
N GLU A 110 -29.95 31.67 29.80
CA GLU A 110 -30.97 32.70 29.65
C GLU A 110 -32.22 32.40 30.46
N LEU A 111 -32.69 31.14 30.42
CA LEU A 111 -33.90 30.72 31.14
C LEU A 111 -33.73 30.86 32.66
N LYS A 112 -32.57 30.46 33.20
CA LYS A 112 -32.21 30.67 34.62
C LYS A 112 -32.17 32.16 34.99
N ALA A 113 -31.58 32.99 34.14
CA ALA A 113 -31.49 34.43 34.38
C ALA A 113 -32.88 35.10 34.40
N ILE A 114 -33.78 34.68 33.50
CA ILE A 114 -35.16 35.16 33.45
C ILE A 114 -35.93 34.72 34.70
N GLU A 115 -35.85 33.45 35.10
CA GLU A 115 -36.50 32.98 36.32
C GLU A 115 -36.02 33.71 37.58
N GLN A 116 -34.72 33.99 37.66
CA GLN A 116 -34.14 34.70 38.80
C GLN A 116 -34.65 36.14 38.88
N LYS A 117 -34.70 36.85 37.75
CA LYS A 117 -35.31 38.18 37.68
C LYS A 117 -36.80 38.15 38.06
N HIS A 118 -37.53 37.12 37.66
CA HIS A 118 -38.94 36.99 38.01
C HIS A 118 -39.15 36.71 39.51
N ARG A 119 -38.28 35.91 40.12
CA ARG A 119 -38.26 35.69 41.59
C ARG A 119 -37.91 36.93 42.39
N GLU A 120 -37.05 37.80 41.87
CA GLU A 120 -36.67 39.06 42.53
C GLU A 120 -37.72 40.17 42.36
N GLN A 121 -38.65 40.01 41.43
CA GLN A 121 -39.75 40.95 41.17
C GLN A 121 -41.07 40.57 41.89
N LEU A 122 -41.12 39.41 42.55
CA LEU A 122 -42.20 38.93 43.41
C LEU A 122 -41.85 39.14 44.89
#